data_AF-A0A949I9U7-F1
#
_entry.id   AF-A0A949I9U7-F1
#
_cell.length_a   1.000
_cell.length_b   1.000
_cell.length_c   1.000
_cell.angle_alpha   90.00
_cell.angle_beta   90.00
_cell.angle_gamma   90.00
#
_symmetry.space_group_name_H-M   'P 1'
#
loop_
_entity.id
_entity.type
_entity.pdbx_description
1 polymer ?
#
loop_
_entity_poly.entity_id
_entity_poly.type
_entity_poly.pdbx_seq_one_letter_code
_entity_poly.pdbx_strand_id
1 'polypeptide(L)'
;MNVFMQWVEHFGGKCVKEFDQSVYLQSFPEFLRGGCCMTLSCNWIAKDGDMDTFLTHINSKVGKAQVRGFQGLGSKASGPASQLGGYFVGYVSEVLKVYKCSFRGEVAIGNSRSEDSIREISRFVFNKEAYYQYHFQSSTDSSGHAIAFRKRGSEYAIFDPNYGMAKFTGAQAWQKFGQSLEKLLNDFYPSLGGHWELIRVYRNA
;
A
#
# COMPACT_ATOMS: atom_id res chain seq x y z
N MET A 1 3.35 10.78 -17.32
CA MET A 1 2.75 9.46 -17.09
C MET A 1 3.84 8.41 -16.96
N ASN A 2 3.97 7.79 -15.80
CA ASN A 2 4.94 6.73 -15.53
C ASN A 2 4.51 5.40 -16.18
N VAL A 3 5.48 4.51 -16.38
CA VAL A 3 5.29 3.27 -17.14
C VAL A 3 4.26 2.34 -16.49
N PHE A 4 4.19 2.29 -15.16
CA PHE A 4 3.16 1.48 -14.48
C PHE A 4 1.75 1.99 -14.78
N MET A 5 1.54 3.31 -14.77
CA MET A 5 0.23 3.89 -15.07
C MET A 5 -0.19 3.66 -16.53
N GLN A 6 0.76 3.57 -17.47
CA GLN A 6 0.46 3.15 -18.85
C GLN A 6 -0.03 1.69 -18.91
N TRP A 7 0.56 0.78 -18.13
CA TRP A 7 0.08 -0.60 -18.04
C TRP A 7 -1.29 -0.72 -17.39
N VAL A 8 -1.57 0.09 -16.36
CA VAL A 8 -2.91 0.19 -15.77
C VAL A 8 -3.95 0.53 -16.84
N GLU A 9 -3.69 1.53 -17.68
CA GLU A 9 -4.60 1.93 -18.75
C GLU A 9 -4.71 0.84 -19.83
N HIS A 10 -3.61 0.16 -20.15
CA HIS A 10 -3.61 -0.98 -21.06
C HIS A 10 -4.56 -2.10 -20.59
N PHE A 11 -4.62 -2.37 -19.28
CA PHE A 11 -5.58 -3.32 -18.70
C PHE A 11 -6.99 -2.75 -18.49
N GLY A 12 -7.27 -1.54 -18.98
CA GLY A 12 -8.58 -0.90 -18.88
C GLY A 12 -8.90 -0.32 -17.50
N GLY A 13 -7.86 -0.07 -16.69
CA GLY A 13 -7.95 0.81 -15.53
C GLY A 13 -7.87 2.29 -15.93
N LYS A 14 -8.06 3.18 -14.96
CA LYS A 14 -7.91 4.62 -15.12
C LYS A 14 -6.88 5.14 -14.13
N CYS A 15 -5.83 5.77 -14.64
CA CYS A 15 -4.94 6.57 -13.80
C CYS A 15 -5.74 7.75 -13.20
N VAL A 16 -5.76 7.85 -11.87
CA VAL A 16 -6.42 8.96 -11.17
C VAL A 16 -5.42 10.09 -10.94
N LYS A 17 -4.24 9.74 -10.42
CA LYS A 17 -3.21 10.70 -10.06
C LYS A 17 -1.87 10.02 -9.94
N GLU A 18 -0.84 10.59 -10.56
CA GLU A 18 0.54 10.15 -10.35
C GLU A 18 1.07 10.69 -9.03
N PHE A 19 1.90 9.89 -8.37
CA PHE A 19 2.61 10.27 -7.17
C PHE A 19 3.90 9.47 -7.09
N ASP A 20 4.98 10.12 -6.67
CA ASP A 20 6.29 9.52 -6.49
C ASP A 20 6.82 9.89 -5.11
N GLN A 21 6.87 8.89 -4.22
CA GLN A 21 7.34 9.09 -2.85
C GLN A 21 8.79 9.55 -2.82
N SER A 22 9.63 9.23 -3.81
CA SER A 22 11.02 9.66 -3.84
C SER A 22 11.12 11.19 -3.92
N VAL A 23 10.28 11.82 -4.74
CA VAL A 23 10.17 13.28 -4.86
C VAL A 23 9.61 13.88 -3.57
N TYR A 24 8.55 13.29 -3.01
CA TYR A 24 7.99 13.73 -1.73
C TYR A 24 9.03 13.68 -0.60
N LEU A 25 9.86 12.63 -0.59
CA LEU A 25 10.88 12.40 0.43
C LEU A 25 12.04 13.41 0.37
N GLN A 26 12.28 14.06 -0.76
CA GLN A 26 13.30 15.12 -0.87
C GLN A 26 13.04 16.28 0.10
N SER A 27 11.78 16.46 0.54
CA SER A 27 11.41 17.45 1.56
C SER A 27 11.81 17.10 2.99
N PHE A 28 12.32 15.89 3.25
CA PHE A 28 12.85 15.46 4.55
C PHE A 28 14.39 15.44 4.58
N PRO A 29 14.98 15.50 5.80
CA PRO A 29 16.40 15.20 5.99
C PRO A 29 16.78 13.81 5.46
N GLU A 30 18.01 13.65 4.97
CA GLU A 30 18.49 12.45 4.29
C GLU A 30 18.29 11.15 5.10
N PHE A 31 18.58 11.19 6.40
CA PHE A 31 18.40 10.06 7.32
C PHE A 31 16.93 9.62 7.50
N LEU A 32 15.99 10.38 6.95
CA LEU A 32 14.54 10.10 6.91
C LEU A 32 14.05 9.99 5.45
N ARG A 33 14.88 9.58 4.48
CA ARG A 33 14.47 9.38 3.07
C ARG A 33 14.21 7.92 2.68
N GLY A 34 13.85 7.06 3.63
CA GLY A 34 13.53 5.64 3.34
C GLY A 34 12.36 5.08 4.16
N GLY A 35 11.61 4.13 3.61
CA GLY A 35 10.63 3.35 4.36
C GLY A 35 9.31 4.07 4.70
N CYS A 36 8.89 5.09 3.93
CA CYS A 36 7.63 5.79 4.19
C CYS A 36 6.40 5.17 3.51
N CYS A 37 6.57 4.16 2.65
CA CYS A 37 5.49 3.57 1.85
C CYS A 37 4.33 3.03 2.72
N MET A 38 4.64 2.42 3.87
CA MET A 38 3.64 1.97 4.84
C MET A 38 2.84 3.15 5.40
N THR A 39 3.52 4.22 5.81
CA THR A 39 2.87 5.40 6.39
C THR A 39 2.03 6.16 5.38
N LEU A 40 2.51 6.29 4.14
CA LEU A 40 1.77 6.94 3.06
C LEU A 40 0.51 6.14 2.71
N SER A 41 0.61 4.82 2.66
CA SER A 41 -0.54 3.92 2.49
C SER A 41 -1.56 4.09 3.62
N CYS A 42 -1.13 4.14 4.90
CA CYS A 42 -2.03 4.42 6.02
C CYS A 42 -2.73 5.78 5.88
N ASN A 43 -1.99 6.82 5.47
CA ASN A 43 -2.55 8.17 5.27
C ASN A 43 -3.61 8.16 4.17
N TRP A 44 -3.32 7.52 3.04
CA TRP A 44 -4.27 7.42 1.94
C TRP A 44 -5.56 6.72 2.38
N ILE A 45 -5.45 5.61 3.11
CA ILE A 45 -6.59 4.92 3.74
C ILE A 45 -7.35 5.86 4.69
N ALA A 46 -6.65 6.57 5.57
CA ALA A 46 -7.25 7.50 6.53
C ALA A 46 -8.05 8.63 5.85
N LYS A 47 -7.64 9.01 4.63
CA LYS A 47 -8.32 10.01 3.78
C LYS A 47 -9.28 9.38 2.77
N ASP A 48 -9.90 8.25 3.13
CA ASP A 48 -10.91 7.55 2.32
C ASP A 48 -10.40 7.01 0.97
N GLY A 49 -9.10 7.05 0.72
CA GLY A 49 -8.54 6.81 -0.60
C GLY A 49 -8.82 7.93 -1.61
N ASP A 50 -9.06 9.15 -1.12
CA ASP A 50 -9.17 10.37 -1.92
C ASP A 50 -7.80 11.03 -2.09
N MET A 51 -7.33 11.15 -3.34
CA MET A 51 -5.99 11.66 -3.63
C MET A 51 -5.82 13.13 -3.30
N ASP A 52 -6.83 13.96 -3.51
CA ASP A 52 -6.70 15.40 -3.27
C ASP A 52 -6.63 15.71 -1.77
N THR A 53 -7.48 15.06 -0.98
CA THR A 53 -7.46 15.15 0.49
C THR A 53 -6.17 14.55 1.06
N PHE A 54 -5.72 13.41 0.53
CA PHE A 54 -4.45 12.79 0.87
C PHE A 54 -3.27 13.74 0.61
N LEU A 55 -3.14 14.26 -0.62
CA LEU A 55 -2.05 15.14 -1.03
C LEU A 55 -2.05 16.45 -0.24
N THR A 56 -3.23 17.03 0.01
CA THR A 56 -3.39 18.22 0.85
C THR A 56 -2.87 17.96 2.26
N HIS A 57 -3.25 16.81 2.84
CA HIS A 57 -2.83 16.44 4.19
C HIS A 57 -1.33 16.20 4.27
N ILE A 58 -0.75 15.32 3.45
CA ILE A 58 0.68 14.96 3.55
C ILE A 58 1.60 16.14 3.24
N ASN A 59 1.15 17.14 2.49
CA ASN A 59 1.92 18.36 2.23
C ASN A 59 1.74 19.45 3.30
N SER A 60 0.76 19.32 4.19
CA SER A 60 0.58 20.22 5.32
C SER A 60 1.68 20.05 6.38
N LYS A 61 1.89 21.08 7.23
CA LYS A 61 2.83 21.00 8.36
C LYS A 61 2.54 19.81 9.28
N VAL A 62 1.27 19.54 9.55
CA VAL A 62 0.82 18.43 10.42
C VAL A 62 1.07 17.09 9.75
N GLY A 63 0.67 16.92 8.48
CA GLY A 63 0.84 15.66 7.77
C GLY A 63 2.31 15.30 7.54
N LYS A 64 3.16 16.28 7.17
CA LYS A 64 4.62 16.05 7.07
C LYS A 64 5.20 15.59 8.41
N ALA A 65 4.80 16.23 9.51
CA ALA A 65 5.27 15.84 10.85
C ALA A 65 4.81 14.43 11.24
N GLN A 66 3.56 14.05 10.90
CA GLN A 66 3.04 12.70 11.13
C GLN A 66 3.79 11.66 10.30
N VAL A 67 3.96 11.90 8.99
CA VAL A 67 4.69 10.96 8.12
C VAL A 67 6.11 10.76 8.64
N ARG A 68 6.79 11.85 8.99
CA ARG A 68 8.13 11.82 9.59
C ARG A 68 8.17 11.05 10.92
N GLY A 69 7.19 11.29 11.80
CA GLY A 69 7.13 10.63 13.11
C GLY A 69 6.93 9.12 13.00
N PHE A 70 5.99 8.69 12.17
CA PHE A 70 5.70 7.27 11.94
C PHE A 70 6.82 6.56 11.19
N GLN A 71 7.49 7.25 10.27
CA GLN A 71 8.69 6.70 9.63
C GLN A 71 9.81 6.49 10.65
N GLY A 72 10.04 7.44 11.55
CA GLY A 72 11.01 7.30 12.64
C GLY A 72 10.69 6.14 13.58
N LEU A 73 9.40 5.88 13.86
CA LEU A 73 8.97 4.68 14.58
C LEU A 73 9.27 3.41 13.78
N GLY A 74 9.03 3.45 12.47
CA GLY A 74 9.27 2.33 11.59
C GLY A 74 10.74 1.93 11.52
N SER A 75 11.64 2.89 11.31
CA SER A 75 13.08 2.66 11.26
C SER A 75 13.66 2.17 12.59
N LYS A 76 13.08 2.58 13.72
CA LYS A 76 13.51 2.10 15.06
C LYS A 76 13.05 0.68 15.35
N ALA A 77 11.91 0.28 14.79
CA ALA A 77 11.30 -1.02 15.04
C ALA A 77 11.70 -2.09 13.99
N SER A 78 12.21 -1.69 12.82
CA SER A 78 12.72 -2.56 11.76
C SER A 78 14.11 -3.19 12.05
N GLY A 79 14.41 -3.48 13.32
CA GLY A 79 15.62 -4.23 13.72
C GLY A 79 15.49 -5.74 13.45
N PRO A 80 16.38 -6.60 13.96
CA PRO A 80 16.34 -8.06 13.74
C PRO A 80 14.98 -8.70 14.06
N ALA A 81 14.20 -8.12 14.97
CA ALA A 81 12.84 -8.55 15.29
C ALA A 81 11.83 -8.41 14.13
N SER A 82 12.06 -7.54 13.14
CA SER A 82 11.17 -7.43 11.97
C SER A 82 11.30 -8.59 11.00
N GLN A 83 12.37 -9.38 11.10
CA GLN A 83 12.56 -10.62 10.32
C GLN A 83 11.76 -11.80 10.88
N LEU A 84 11.21 -11.69 12.09
CA LEU A 84 10.46 -12.76 12.77
C LEU A 84 8.95 -12.77 12.45
N GLY A 85 8.49 -11.90 11.54
CA GLY A 85 7.07 -11.76 11.16
C GLY A 85 6.25 -10.92 12.14
N GLY A 86 5.11 -10.36 11.69
CA GLY A 86 4.17 -9.62 12.55
C GLY A 86 4.52 -8.16 12.84
N TYR A 87 5.73 -7.71 12.52
CA TYR A 87 6.14 -6.31 12.64
C TYR A 87 5.23 -5.37 11.81
N PHE A 88 4.93 -5.74 10.57
CA PHE A 88 4.05 -4.97 9.70
C PHE A 88 2.66 -4.79 10.31
N VAL A 89 2.04 -5.88 10.77
CA VAL A 89 0.70 -5.85 11.37
C VAL A 89 0.68 -4.98 12.63
N GLY A 90 1.68 -5.14 13.51
CA GLY A 90 1.82 -4.32 14.71
C GLY A 90 2.01 -2.83 14.38
N TYR A 91 2.95 -2.51 13.50
CA TYR A 91 3.24 -1.14 13.06
C TYR A 91 2.00 -0.47 12.47
N VAL A 92 1.37 -1.13 11.48
CA VAL A 92 0.20 -0.56 10.79
C VAL A 92 -0.97 -0.42 11.75
N SER A 93 -1.21 -1.38 12.64
CA SER A 93 -2.24 -1.27 13.69
C SER A 93 -2.06 -0.02 14.55
N GLU A 94 -0.83 0.26 15.02
CA GLU A 94 -0.55 1.46 15.82
C GLU A 94 -0.73 2.76 15.05
N VAL A 95 -0.27 2.81 13.79
CA VAL A 95 -0.44 4.00 12.93
C VAL A 95 -1.93 4.25 12.65
N LEU A 96 -2.70 3.20 12.37
CA LEU A 96 -4.13 3.29 12.08
C LEU A 96 -4.96 3.75 13.29
N LYS A 97 -4.57 3.39 14.52
CA LYS A 97 -5.19 3.90 15.75
C LYS A 97 -5.13 5.43 15.82
N VAL A 98 -3.98 6.02 15.47
CA VAL A 98 -3.83 7.49 15.45
C VAL A 98 -4.77 8.14 14.42
N TYR A 99 -5.01 7.46 13.30
CA TYR A 99 -5.96 7.91 12.28
C TYR A 99 -7.42 7.54 12.55
N LYS A 100 -7.72 6.93 13.71
CA LYS A 100 -9.05 6.43 14.07
C LYS A 100 -9.61 5.43 13.04
N CYS A 101 -8.73 4.69 12.38
CA CYS A 101 -9.09 3.51 11.60
C CYS A 101 -9.06 2.27 12.53
N SER A 102 -9.90 1.28 12.25
CA SER A 102 -9.95 0.02 12.99
C SER A 102 -9.36 -1.14 12.17
N PHE A 103 -8.48 -1.89 12.81
CA PHE A 103 -7.99 -3.19 12.37
C PHE A 103 -8.54 -4.25 13.32
N ARG A 104 -9.19 -5.29 12.78
CA ARG A 104 -9.92 -6.30 13.56
C ARG A 104 -9.22 -7.67 13.60
N GLY A 105 -7.90 -7.70 13.35
CA GLY A 105 -7.13 -8.96 13.31
C GLY A 105 -7.27 -9.74 11.99
N GLU A 106 -7.93 -9.17 10.97
CA GLU A 106 -8.11 -9.84 9.67
C GLU A 106 -6.86 -9.68 8.81
N VAL A 107 -6.06 -10.75 8.72
CA VAL A 107 -4.80 -10.81 7.97
C VAL A 107 -4.81 -12.01 7.01
N ALA A 108 -4.28 -11.81 5.81
CA ALA A 108 -3.82 -12.88 4.93
C ALA A 108 -2.30 -12.78 4.77
N ILE A 109 -1.64 -13.92 4.69
CA ILE A 109 -0.20 -14.03 4.52
C ILE A 109 0.09 -15.03 3.40
N GLY A 110 1.22 -14.86 2.73
CA GLY A 110 1.66 -15.79 1.71
C GLY A 110 3.06 -15.45 1.21
N ASN A 111 3.51 -16.18 0.19
CA ASN A 111 4.79 -15.93 -0.46
C ASN A 111 4.54 -15.28 -1.81
N SER A 112 5.28 -14.23 -2.12
CA SER A 112 5.17 -13.52 -3.40
C SER A 112 5.61 -14.45 -4.52
N ARG A 113 4.94 -14.35 -5.66
CA ARG A 113 5.20 -15.17 -6.87
C ARG A 113 4.98 -16.67 -6.71
N SER A 114 4.26 -17.11 -5.68
CA SER A 114 3.57 -18.39 -5.82
C SER A 114 2.55 -18.24 -6.96
N GLU A 115 2.33 -19.31 -7.74
CA GLU A 115 1.28 -19.36 -8.78
C GLU A 115 -0.11 -18.97 -8.22
N ASP A 116 -0.25 -19.07 -6.89
CA ASP A 116 -1.48 -18.87 -6.16
C ASP A 116 -1.61 -17.49 -5.50
N SER A 117 -0.56 -16.66 -5.50
CA SER A 117 -0.52 -15.38 -4.75
C SER A 117 -1.68 -14.45 -5.10
N ILE A 118 -1.90 -14.20 -6.40
CA ILE A 118 -2.98 -13.34 -6.86
C ILE A 118 -4.35 -13.93 -6.51
N ARG A 119 -4.48 -15.26 -6.53
CA ARG A 119 -5.71 -15.95 -6.15
C ARG A 119 -5.99 -15.84 -4.64
N GLU A 120 -4.97 -15.90 -3.81
CA GLU A 120 -5.10 -15.73 -2.35
C GLU A 120 -5.46 -14.28 -2.00
N ILE A 121 -4.75 -13.31 -2.59
CA ILE A 121 -5.08 -11.89 -2.48
C ILE A 121 -6.51 -11.64 -2.97
N SER A 122 -6.91 -12.27 -4.08
CA SER A 122 -8.27 -12.22 -4.61
C SER A 122 -9.31 -12.63 -3.59
N ARG A 123 -9.16 -13.82 -3.00
CA ARG A 123 -10.11 -14.34 -2.00
C ARG A 123 -10.23 -13.42 -0.80
N PHE A 124 -9.13 -12.76 -0.42
CA PHE A 124 -9.14 -11.83 0.69
C PHE A 124 -9.79 -10.48 0.32
N VAL A 125 -9.49 -9.88 -0.83
CA VAL A 125 -9.99 -8.54 -1.20
C VAL A 125 -11.42 -8.60 -1.75
N PHE A 126 -11.75 -9.60 -2.56
CA PHE A 126 -13.00 -9.67 -3.32
C PHE A 126 -14.25 -9.72 -2.43
N ASN A 127 -14.17 -10.34 -1.26
CA ASN A 127 -15.35 -10.68 -0.48
C ASN A 127 -15.92 -9.55 0.38
N LYS A 128 -15.16 -8.47 0.63
CA LYS A 128 -15.62 -7.39 1.52
C LYS A 128 -15.24 -6.01 1.01
N GLU A 129 -16.18 -5.08 1.10
CA GLU A 129 -15.86 -3.66 0.95
C GLU A 129 -15.06 -3.20 2.17
N ALA A 130 -13.86 -2.69 1.90
CA ALA A 130 -12.93 -2.25 2.92
C ALA A 130 -11.74 -1.52 2.27
N TYR A 131 -10.84 -1.08 3.14
CA TYR A 131 -9.47 -0.73 2.78
C TYR A 131 -8.56 -1.92 3.05
N TYR A 132 -7.47 -1.98 2.33
CA TYR A 132 -6.46 -3.02 2.50
C TYR A 132 -5.09 -2.39 2.48
N GLN A 133 -4.18 -2.90 3.30
CA GLN A 133 -2.78 -2.55 3.20
C GLN A 133 -1.98 -3.81 2.95
N TYR A 134 -1.27 -3.81 1.83
CA TYR A 134 -0.46 -4.91 1.35
C TYR A 134 1.00 -4.56 1.53
N HIS A 135 1.77 -5.43 2.16
CA HIS A 135 3.21 -5.30 2.32
C HIS A 135 3.87 -6.56 1.81
N PHE A 136 4.89 -6.40 0.97
CA PHE A 136 5.60 -7.49 0.34
C PHE A 136 7.10 -7.23 0.43
N GLN A 137 7.83 -8.27 0.81
CA GLN A 137 9.20 -8.19 1.29
C GLN A 137 10.17 -8.83 0.30
N SER A 138 11.43 -8.44 0.37
CA SER A 138 12.52 -9.19 -0.24
C SER A 138 12.67 -10.54 0.44
N SER A 139 13.11 -11.55 -0.33
CA SER A 139 13.46 -12.86 0.22
C SER A 139 14.88 -12.90 0.80
N THR A 140 15.74 -11.95 0.44
CA THR A 140 17.16 -11.96 0.80
C THR A 140 17.58 -10.83 1.73
N ASP A 141 16.80 -9.74 1.78
CA ASP A 141 17.15 -8.52 2.50
C ASP A 141 16.00 -8.08 3.42
N SER A 142 16.29 -7.21 4.38
CA SER A 142 15.28 -6.55 5.23
C SER A 142 14.46 -5.46 4.51
N SER A 143 14.43 -5.50 3.17
CA SER A 143 13.70 -4.53 2.35
C SER A 143 12.27 -4.99 2.08
N GLY A 144 11.36 -4.04 1.90
CA GLY A 144 9.97 -4.30 1.59
C GLY A 144 9.29 -3.06 1.07
N HIS A 145 8.11 -3.26 0.48
CA HIS A 145 7.29 -2.18 -0.03
C HIS A 145 5.84 -2.38 0.38
N ALA A 146 5.13 -1.28 0.58
CA ALA A 146 3.74 -1.30 0.97
C ALA A 146 2.90 -0.44 0.04
N ILE A 147 1.75 -1.01 -0.33
CA ILE A 147 0.72 -0.39 -1.16
C ILE A 147 -0.63 -0.52 -0.45
N ALA A 148 -1.61 0.26 -0.91
CA ALA A 148 -2.96 0.20 -0.37
C ALA A 148 -4.00 -0.10 -1.45
N PHE A 149 -5.06 -0.80 -1.06
CA PHE A 149 -6.22 -1.04 -1.91
C PHE A 149 -7.49 -0.48 -1.27
N ARG A 150 -8.47 -0.18 -2.10
CA ARG A 150 -9.84 0.08 -1.69
C ARG A 150 -10.80 -0.73 -2.56
N LYS A 151 -11.75 -1.40 -1.93
CA LYS A 151 -12.90 -2.00 -2.62
C LYS A 151 -14.19 -1.32 -2.17
N ARG A 152 -14.98 -0.82 -3.12
CA ARG A 152 -16.32 -0.24 -2.89
C ARG A 152 -17.24 -0.64 -4.04
N GLY A 153 -18.28 -1.42 -3.77
CA GLY A 153 -19.12 -2.04 -4.79
C GLY A 153 -18.29 -2.84 -5.78
N SER A 154 -18.41 -2.47 -7.06
CA SER A 154 -17.63 -2.99 -8.19
C SER A 154 -16.38 -2.18 -8.53
N GLU A 155 -16.07 -1.13 -7.77
CA GLU A 155 -14.84 -0.35 -7.93
C GLU A 155 -13.70 -0.94 -7.08
N TYR A 156 -12.54 -1.08 -7.72
CA TYR A 156 -11.27 -1.37 -7.07
C TYR A 156 -10.32 -0.20 -7.29
N ALA A 157 -9.62 0.22 -6.25
CA ALA A 157 -8.58 1.22 -6.33
C ALA A 157 -7.27 0.66 -5.77
N ILE A 158 -6.16 1.00 -6.41
CA ILE A 158 -4.80 0.72 -5.95
C ILE A 158 -4.07 2.04 -5.78
N PHE A 159 -3.36 2.18 -4.67
CA PHE A 159 -2.42 3.27 -4.44
C PHE A 159 -1.06 2.67 -4.15
N ASP A 160 -0.10 2.97 -5.02
CA ASP A 160 1.32 2.69 -4.82
C ASP A 160 2.05 4.01 -4.58
N PRO A 161 2.73 4.19 -3.43
CA PRO A 161 3.52 5.39 -3.17
C PRO A 161 4.60 5.71 -4.21
N ASN A 162 5.07 4.76 -5.04
CA ASN A 162 6.04 5.02 -6.11
C ASN A 162 5.41 5.48 -7.43
N TYR A 163 4.13 5.18 -7.65
CA TYR A 163 3.51 5.38 -8.98
C TYR A 163 2.22 6.20 -8.94
N GLY A 164 1.50 6.21 -7.81
CA GLY A 164 0.26 6.92 -7.60
C GLY A 164 -0.96 6.01 -7.49
N MET A 165 -2.13 6.57 -7.86
CA MET A 165 -3.42 5.91 -7.70
C MET A 165 -4.06 5.59 -9.04
N ALA A 166 -4.60 4.39 -9.15
CA ALA A 166 -5.45 3.94 -10.24
C ALA A 166 -6.79 3.38 -9.74
N LYS A 167 -7.79 3.38 -10.62
CA LYS A 167 -9.13 2.82 -10.39
C LYS A 167 -9.51 1.84 -11.50
N PHE A 168 -10.28 0.82 -11.13
CA PHE A 168 -10.84 -0.18 -12.03
C PHE A 168 -12.34 -0.28 -11.74
N THR A 169 -13.15 -0.10 -12.78
CA THR A 169 -14.61 -0.08 -12.69
C THR A 169 -15.26 -0.90 -13.79
N GLY A 170 -16.54 -1.20 -13.64
CA GLY A 170 -17.35 -1.86 -14.66
C GLY A 170 -17.23 -3.38 -14.65
N ALA A 171 -17.70 -4.01 -15.73
CA ALA A 171 -17.59 -5.45 -15.90
C ALA A 171 -16.10 -5.86 -15.86
N GLN A 172 -15.83 -6.95 -15.14
CA GLN A 172 -14.50 -7.50 -14.96
C GLN A 172 -13.48 -6.59 -14.26
N ALA A 173 -13.92 -5.61 -13.46
CA ALA A 173 -13.03 -4.71 -12.72
C ALA A 173 -12.00 -5.47 -11.86
N TRP A 174 -12.41 -6.59 -11.25
CA TRP A 174 -11.51 -7.45 -10.50
C TRP A 174 -10.40 -8.05 -11.37
N GLN A 175 -10.74 -8.61 -12.54
CA GLN A 175 -9.77 -9.25 -13.43
C GLN A 175 -8.71 -8.23 -13.88
N LYS A 176 -9.14 -7.02 -14.26
CA LYS A 176 -8.25 -5.91 -14.68
C LYS A 176 -7.33 -5.44 -13.54
N PHE A 177 -7.89 -5.31 -12.34
CA PHE A 177 -7.14 -5.01 -11.13
C PHE A 177 -6.09 -6.11 -10.84
N GLY A 178 -6.49 -7.38 -10.92
CA GLY A 178 -5.62 -8.54 -10.69
C GLY A 178 -4.45 -8.60 -11.67
N GLN A 179 -4.71 -8.38 -12.97
CA GLN A 179 -3.66 -8.30 -14.01
C GLN A 179 -2.68 -7.15 -13.75
N SER A 180 -3.19 -5.99 -13.33
CA SER A 180 -2.35 -4.84 -13.00
C SER A 180 -1.51 -5.10 -11.75
N LEU A 181 -2.06 -5.76 -10.74
CA LEU A 181 -1.34 -6.14 -9.53
C LEU A 181 -0.25 -7.18 -9.85
N GLU A 182 -0.57 -8.20 -10.64
CA GLU A 182 0.41 -9.19 -11.09
C GLU A 182 1.56 -8.53 -11.84
N LYS A 183 1.26 -7.61 -12.77
CA LYS A 183 2.26 -6.82 -13.50
C LYS A 183 3.13 -5.99 -12.56
N LEU A 184 2.53 -5.34 -11.56
CA LEU A 184 3.27 -4.55 -10.55
C LEU A 184 4.28 -5.42 -9.80
N LEU A 185 3.86 -6.57 -9.30
CA LEU A 185 4.69 -7.44 -8.46
C LEU A 185 5.80 -8.15 -9.25
N ASN A 186 5.54 -8.54 -10.49
CA ASN A 186 6.50 -9.28 -11.30
C ASN A 186 7.51 -8.35 -11.98
N ASP A 187 7.07 -7.22 -12.51
CA ASP A 187 7.90 -6.42 -13.42
C ASP A 187 8.46 -5.15 -12.76
N PHE A 188 7.72 -4.55 -11.82
CA PHE A 188 8.13 -3.31 -11.17
C PHE A 188 8.82 -3.53 -9.82
N TYR A 189 8.60 -4.69 -9.20
CA TYR A 189 9.27 -5.09 -7.97
C TYR A 189 9.93 -6.48 -8.08
N PRO A 190 10.80 -6.72 -9.08
CA PRO A 190 11.42 -8.03 -9.32
C PRO A 190 12.26 -8.55 -8.14
N SER A 191 12.74 -7.68 -7.25
CA SER A 191 13.50 -8.09 -6.05
C SER A 191 12.63 -8.41 -4.82
N LEU A 192 11.35 -8.05 -4.80
CA LEU A 192 10.46 -8.25 -3.65
C LEU A 192 9.64 -9.55 -3.79
N GLY A 193 10.35 -10.66 -4.00
CA GLY A 193 9.79 -12.00 -4.20
C GLY A 193 9.66 -12.84 -2.92
N GLY A 194 9.76 -12.22 -1.74
CA GLY A 194 9.69 -12.89 -0.44
C GLY A 194 8.26 -12.98 0.10
N HIS A 195 8.12 -12.94 1.43
CA HIS A 195 6.82 -13.02 2.10
C HIS A 195 5.97 -11.76 1.86
N TRP A 196 4.64 -11.92 1.84
CA TRP A 196 3.70 -10.79 1.87
C TRP A 196 2.66 -10.93 2.98
N GLU A 197 2.22 -9.78 3.48
CA GLU A 197 1.17 -9.63 4.48
C GLU A 197 0.12 -8.65 3.93
N LEU A 198 -1.15 -9.03 4.02
CA LEU A 198 -2.29 -8.23 3.60
C LEU A 198 -3.26 -8.10 4.77
N ILE A 199 -3.50 -6.87 5.22
CA ILE A 199 -4.48 -6.61 6.27
C ILE A 199 -5.74 -5.94 5.73
N ARG A 200 -6.87 -6.21 6.37
CA ARG A 200 -8.13 -5.49 6.11
C ARG A 200 -8.34 -4.40 7.15
N VAL A 201 -8.63 -3.19 6.69
CA VAL A 201 -8.77 -1.98 7.49
C VAL A 201 -10.16 -1.38 7.28
N TYR A 202 -10.79 -0.96 8.37
CA TYR A 202 -12.07 -0.26 8.37
C TYR A 202 -11.87 1.17 8.85
N ARG A 203 -12.57 2.12 8.24
CA ARG A 203 -12.65 3.49 8.78
C ARG A 203 -13.80 3.53 9.78
N ASN A 204 -13.58 4.14 10.93
CA ASN A 204 -14.69 4.46 11.82
C ASN A 204 -15.43 5.65 11.20
N ALA A 205 -16.73 5.48 10.98
CA ALA A 205 -17.60 6.52 10.43
C ALA A 205 -17.70 7.72 11.38
#